data_AF-A0A8C5EPG9-F1
#
_entry.id   AF-A0A8C5EPG9-F1
#
_cell.length_a   1.000
_cell.length_b   1.000
_cell.length_c   1.000
_cell.angle_alpha   90.00
_cell.angle_beta   90.00
_cell.angle_gamma   90.00
#
_symmetry.space_group_name_H-M   'P 1'
#
loop_
_entity.id
_entity.type
_entity.pdbx_description
1 polymer ?
#
loop_
_entity_poly.entity_id
_entity_poly.type
_entity_poly.pdbx_seq_one_letter_code
_entity_poly.pdbx_strand_id
1 'polypeptide(L)'
;MGQQISGQLVRTHLPETLVKHAGLVRDSGYLTYEEFLARVAELNDVTAKLAAGQQKHLLFEVMPGTDSTALWKVAVRIVCTKINKVDGTMEASRIMNLYQFIQLYRDITSQAAEVLTAEGASEGPSAQLPSTESCQASMWMGRVKQLTDTEECCICMDGKADLILPCAHSFCQKCIDKWSGRSQNCPICRLQVTAANESWVMSDIPTEEDVAGYILNLADEAGYPHRP
;
A
#
# COMPACT_ATOMS: atom_id res chain seq x y z
N MET A 1 36.40 -40.50 24.33
CA MET A 1 36.32 -39.12 23.79
C MET A 1 35.27 -39.09 22.70
N GLY A 2 34.01 -38.84 23.06
CA GLY A 2 32.92 -38.66 22.10
C GLY A 2 32.27 -37.32 22.40
N GLN A 3 32.49 -36.33 21.53
CA GLN A 3 31.82 -35.03 21.65
C GLN A 3 30.51 -35.09 20.88
N GLN A 4 29.41 -34.87 21.61
CA GLN A 4 28.08 -34.69 21.06
C GLN A 4 28.01 -33.36 20.29
N ILE A 5 27.52 -33.44 19.06
CA ILE A 5 27.23 -32.29 18.20
C ILE A 5 25.81 -31.85 18.57
N SER A 6 25.69 -30.75 19.31
CA SER A 6 24.40 -30.17 19.68
C SER A 6 23.83 -29.40 18.49
N GLY A 7 22.75 -29.92 17.89
CA GLY A 7 22.04 -29.29 16.78
C GLY A 7 21.33 -28.02 17.25
N GLN A 8 21.92 -26.87 16.95
CA GLN A 8 21.30 -25.57 17.22
C GLN A 8 20.33 -25.25 16.07
N LEU A 9 19.04 -25.52 16.32
CA LEU A 9 17.92 -25.04 15.50
C LEU A 9 17.99 -23.51 15.42
N VAL A 10 18.41 -23.01 14.26
CA VAL A 10 18.32 -21.59 13.90
C VAL A 10 16.85 -21.23 13.84
N ARG A 11 16.35 -20.57 14.91
CA ARG A 11 15.07 -19.88 14.88
C ARG A 11 15.15 -18.78 13.84
N THR A 12 14.66 -19.04 12.64
CA THR A 12 14.41 -17.99 11.64
C THR A 12 13.29 -17.11 12.17
N HIS A 13 13.65 -16.00 12.83
CA HIS A 13 12.71 -14.92 13.10
C HIS A 13 12.27 -14.37 11.74
N LEU A 14 11.07 -14.77 11.30
CA LEU A 14 10.41 -14.09 10.20
C LEU A 14 10.27 -12.61 10.60
N PRO A 15 10.72 -11.66 9.74
CA PRO A 15 10.49 -10.23 9.96
C PRO A 15 9.02 -10.00 10.33
N GLU A 16 8.76 -9.22 11.39
CA GLU A 16 7.40 -8.94 11.86
C GLU A 16 6.52 -8.34 10.75
N THR A 17 7.13 -7.63 9.81
CA THR A 17 6.51 -7.20 8.56
C THR A 17 5.99 -8.40 7.77
N LEU A 18 6.80 -9.40 7.44
CA LEU A 18 6.35 -10.59 6.71
C LEU A 18 5.24 -11.38 7.43
N VAL A 19 5.27 -11.47 8.77
CA VAL A 19 4.20 -12.12 9.55
C VAL A 19 2.89 -11.33 9.49
N LYS A 20 2.96 -10.00 9.66
CA LYS A 20 1.80 -9.10 9.48
C LYS A 20 1.25 -9.21 8.05
N HIS A 21 2.13 -9.26 7.05
CA HIS A 21 1.75 -9.37 5.65
C HIS A 21 1.09 -10.71 5.34
N ALA A 22 1.63 -11.83 5.84
CA ALA A 22 1.04 -13.16 5.65
C ALA A 22 -0.34 -13.31 6.32
N GLY A 23 -0.54 -12.73 7.50
CA GLY A 23 -1.84 -12.72 8.18
C GLY A 23 -2.90 -11.94 7.39
N LEU A 24 -2.53 -10.75 6.92
CA LEU A 24 -3.41 -9.91 6.10
C LEU A 24 -3.76 -10.54 4.74
N VAL A 25 -2.81 -11.20 4.08
CA VAL A 25 -3.05 -11.91 2.82
C VAL A 25 -4.05 -13.06 3.03
N ARG A 26 -3.88 -13.86 4.09
CA ARG A 26 -4.81 -14.95 4.43
C ARG A 26 -6.21 -14.42 4.75
N ASP A 27 -6.30 -13.33 5.52
CA ASP A 27 -7.58 -12.75 5.93
C ASP A 27 -8.30 -12.07 4.74
N SER A 28 -7.56 -11.51 3.78
CA SER A 28 -8.10 -10.99 2.51
C SER A 28 -8.56 -12.10 1.54
N GLY A 29 -8.04 -13.32 1.69
CA GLY A 29 -8.40 -14.47 0.86
C GLY A 29 -9.87 -14.84 0.94
N TYR A 30 -10.50 -14.71 2.12
CA TYR A 30 -11.91 -15.02 2.36
C TYR A 30 -12.85 -13.83 2.27
N LEU A 31 -12.32 -12.60 2.15
CA LEU A 31 -13.10 -11.37 2.10
C LEU A 31 -14.11 -11.38 0.94
N THR A 32 -15.41 -11.24 1.21
CA THR A 32 -16.40 -11.08 0.14
C THR A 32 -16.45 -9.63 -0.34
N TYR A 33 -17.00 -9.40 -1.54
CA TYR A 33 -17.13 -8.03 -2.06
C TYR A 33 -18.10 -7.19 -1.21
N GLU A 34 -19.18 -7.80 -0.71
CA GLU A 34 -20.12 -7.16 0.21
C GLU A 34 -19.45 -6.75 1.52
N GLU A 35 -18.66 -7.64 2.12
CA GLU A 35 -17.88 -7.34 3.33
C GLU A 35 -16.83 -6.25 3.08
N PHE A 36 -16.26 -6.18 1.87
CA PHE A 36 -15.33 -5.11 1.50
C PHE A 36 -16.04 -3.75 1.43
N LEU A 37 -17.18 -3.66 0.73
CA LEU A 37 -17.97 -2.42 0.67
C LEU A 37 -18.46 -1.99 2.06
N ALA A 38 -18.89 -2.94 2.90
CA ALA A 38 -19.26 -2.68 4.28
C ALA A 38 -18.11 -2.05 5.07
N ARG A 39 -16.86 -2.52 4.89
CA ARG A 39 -15.68 -1.92 5.51
C ARG A 39 -15.36 -0.52 4.99
N VAL A 40 -15.58 -0.24 3.70
CA VAL A 40 -15.42 1.13 3.15
C VAL A 40 -16.43 2.08 3.79
N ALA A 41 -17.69 1.67 3.89
CA ALA A 41 -18.74 2.45 4.54
C ALA A 41 -18.45 2.69 6.03
N GLU A 42 -18.08 1.63 6.77
CA GLU A 42 -17.71 1.74 8.18
C GLU A 42 -16.52 2.69 8.38
N LEU A 43 -15.50 2.63 7.52
CA LEU A 43 -14.34 3.51 7.64
C LEU A 43 -14.70 4.98 7.44
N ASN A 44 -15.58 5.27 6.49
CA ASN A 44 -16.14 6.61 6.31
C ASN A 44 -16.89 7.09 7.56
N ASP A 45 -17.74 6.24 8.14
CA ASP A 45 -18.48 6.57 9.36
C ASP A 45 -17.55 6.83 10.55
N VAL A 46 -16.56 5.96 10.76
CA VAL A 46 -15.59 6.09 11.85
C VAL A 46 -14.77 7.36 11.70
N THR A 47 -14.22 7.62 10.52
CA THR A 47 -13.40 8.83 10.29
C THR A 47 -14.23 10.11 10.33
N ALA A 48 -15.51 10.07 9.93
CA ALA A 48 -16.42 11.20 10.07
C ALA A 48 -16.75 11.50 11.55
N LYS A 49 -17.04 10.46 12.35
CA LYS A 49 -17.28 10.58 13.80
C LYS A 49 -16.07 11.14 14.53
N LEU A 50 -14.89 10.60 14.24
CA LEU A 50 -13.63 11.08 14.81
C LEU A 50 -13.29 12.52 14.38
N ALA A 51 -13.69 12.92 13.18
CA ALA A 51 -13.55 14.29 12.69
C ALA A 51 -14.73 15.20 13.09
N ALA A 52 -15.60 14.79 14.02
CA ALA A 52 -16.66 15.66 14.53
C ALA A 52 -16.05 16.90 15.18
N GLY A 53 -16.56 18.09 14.83
CA GLY A 53 -15.98 19.37 15.27
C GLY A 53 -14.71 19.82 14.52
N GLN A 54 -14.16 19.01 13.61
CA GLN A 54 -13.02 19.39 12.79
C GLN A 54 -13.43 19.87 11.39
N GLN A 55 -12.65 20.78 10.83
CA GLN A 55 -12.88 21.37 9.51
C GLN A 55 -12.56 20.45 8.34
N LYS A 56 -11.87 19.33 8.57
CA LYS A 56 -11.45 18.41 7.49
C LYS A 56 -11.85 16.99 7.84
N HIS A 57 -12.16 16.20 6.81
CA HIS A 57 -12.42 14.77 6.96
C HIS A 57 -11.80 13.99 5.81
N LEU A 58 -11.72 12.67 6.00
CA LEU A 58 -11.39 11.74 4.92
C LEU A 58 -12.67 11.18 4.31
N LEU A 59 -12.59 10.85 3.04
CA LEU A 59 -13.60 10.14 2.27
C LEU A 59 -12.91 9.02 1.51
N PHE A 60 -13.46 7.81 1.60
CA PHE A 60 -12.99 6.60 0.94
C PHE A 60 -14.01 6.15 -0.10
N GLU A 61 -13.58 5.98 -1.34
CA GLU A 61 -14.43 5.60 -2.47
C GLU A 61 -13.74 4.53 -3.32
N VAL A 62 -14.54 3.59 -3.83
CA VAL A 62 -14.03 2.60 -4.80
C VAL A 62 -13.91 3.28 -6.16
N MET A 63 -12.74 3.14 -6.80
CA MET A 63 -12.52 3.69 -8.13
C MET A 63 -13.38 2.93 -9.15
N PRO A 64 -14.26 3.62 -9.90
CA PRO A 64 -15.14 2.97 -10.87
C PRO A 64 -14.35 2.16 -11.89
N GLY A 65 -14.82 0.94 -12.18
CA GLY A 65 -14.22 0.05 -13.17
C GLY A 65 -13.05 -0.80 -12.65
N THR A 66 -12.56 -0.54 -11.43
CA THR A 66 -11.47 -1.35 -10.85
C THR A 66 -11.97 -2.59 -10.11
N ASP A 67 -13.26 -2.63 -9.79
CA ASP A 67 -13.92 -3.67 -8.99
C ASP A 67 -14.93 -4.53 -9.78
N SER A 68 -15.09 -4.27 -11.09
CA SER A 68 -16.04 -4.97 -11.95
C SER A 68 -15.59 -6.37 -12.40
N THR A 69 -14.36 -6.78 -12.08
CA THR A 69 -13.76 -8.03 -12.57
C THR A 69 -13.93 -9.19 -11.57
N ALA A 70 -13.91 -10.44 -12.06
CA ALA A 70 -13.89 -11.62 -11.19
C ALA A 70 -12.64 -11.66 -10.27
N LEU A 71 -11.59 -10.94 -10.64
CA LEU A 71 -10.36 -10.75 -9.87
C LEU A 71 -10.33 -9.40 -9.15
N TRP A 72 -11.48 -8.86 -8.75
CA TRP A 72 -11.62 -7.54 -8.12
C TRP A 72 -10.66 -7.35 -6.94
N LYS A 73 -10.32 -8.39 -6.18
CA LYS A 73 -9.36 -8.27 -5.06
C LYS A 73 -7.96 -7.79 -5.47
N VAL A 74 -7.58 -8.09 -6.70
CA VAL A 74 -6.31 -7.66 -7.31
C VAL A 74 -6.47 -6.32 -8.01
N ALA A 75 -7.60 -6.15 -8.70
CA ALA A 75 -7.86 -4.99 -9.54
C ALA A 75 -8.34 -3.75 -8.78
N VAL A 76 -9.06 -3.92 -7.66
CA VAL A 76 -9.74 -2.83 -6.96
C VAL A 76 -8.75 -1.77 -6.49
N ARG A 77 -9.14 -0.53 -6.71
CA ARG A 77 -8.44 0.65 -6.22
C ARG A 77 -9.40 1.47 -5.37
N ILE A 78 -8.91 1.95 -4.24
CA ILE A 78 -9.66 2.75 -3.29
C ILE A 78 -9.02 4.13 -3.27
N VAL A 79 -9.82 5.16 -3.52
CA VAL A 79 -9.40 6.55 -3.44
C VAL A 79 -9.68 7.04 -2.03
N CYS A 80 -8.67 7.58 -1.36
CA CYS A 80 -8.80 8.33 -0.12
C CYS A 80 -8.61 9.82 -0.44
N THR A 81 -9.62 10.61 -0.12
CA THR A 81 -9.65 12.04 -0.36
C THR A 81 -9.78 12.79 0.96
N LYS A 82 -8.90 13.76 1.19
CA LYS A 82 -9.00 14.70 2.31
C LYS A 82 -9.72 15.96 1.84
N ILE A 83 -10.87 16.23 2.41
CA ILE A 83 -11.78 17.32 2.01
C ILE A 83 -11.91 18.31 3.16
N ASN A 84 -11.92 19.60 2.85
CA ASN A 84 -12.32 20.67 3.76
C ASN A 84 -13.85 20.84 3.73
N LYS A 85 -14.49 20.74 4.90
CA LYS A 85 -15.95 20.80 5.06
C LYS A 85 -16.54 22.18 4.78
N VAL A 86 -15.74 23.25 4.91
CA VAL A 86 -16.22 24.64 4.80
C VAL A 86 -16.48 25.01 3.35
N ASP A 87 -15.57 24.64 2.47
CA ASP A 87 -15.57 25.05 1.05
C ASP A 87 -15.70 23.86 0.09
N GLY A 88 -15.73 22.63 0.61
CA GLY A 88 -15.78 21.41 -0.19
C GLY A 88 -14.48 21.15 -0.95
N THR A 89 -13.39 21.85 -0.64
CA THR A 89 -12.15 21.74 -1.41
C THR A 89 -11.41 20.45 -1.09
N MET A 90 -10.91 19.80 -2.15
CA MET A 90 -10.05 18.64 -2.05
C MET A 90 -8.62 19.10 -1.73
N GLU A 91 -8.12 18.78 -0.54
CA GLU A 91 -6.76 19.13 -0.11
C GLU A 91 -5.71 18.10 -0.51
N ALA A 92 -6.07 16.82 -0.52
CA ALA A 92 -5.18 15.74 -0.90
C ALA A 92 -5.99 14.53 -1.38
N SER A 93 -5.42 13.77 -2.32
CA SER A 93 -5.99 12.50 -2.77
C SER A 93 -4.88 11.47 -2.98
N ARG A 94 -5.15 10.23 -2.59
CA ARG A 94 -4.27 9.08 -2.76
C ARG A 94 -5.07 7.85 -3.14
N ILE A 95 -4.50 7.03 -4.00
CA ILE A 95 -5.08 5.77 -4.45
C ILE A 95 -4.34 4.65 -3.73
N MET A 96 -5.07 3.66 -3.24
CA MET A 96 -4.51 2.47 -2.59
C MET A 96 -5.12 1.19 -3.14
N ASN A 97 -4.38 0.09 -3.07
CA ASN A 97 -4.89 -1.24 -3.39
C ASN A 97 -5.65 -1.84 -2.19
N LEU A 98 -6.31 -3.00 -2.41
CA LEU A 98 -7.08 -3.68 -1.36
C LEU A 98 -6.23 -3.97 -0.11
N TYR A 99 -4.97 -4.37 -0.30
CA TYR A 99 -4.09 -4.74 0.80
C TYR A 99 -3.79 -3.54 1.71
N GLN A 100 -3.38 -2.42 1.13
CA GLN A 100 -3.12 -1.15 1.82
C GLN A 100 -4.40 -0.64 2.51
N PHE A 101 -5.56 -0.77 1.87
CA PHE A 101 -6.84 -0.41 2.47
C PHE A 101 -7.15 -1.25 3.73
N ILE A 102 -6.99 -2.57 3.67
CA ILE A 102 -7.27 -3.44 4.82
C ILE A 102 -6.32 -3.16 5.98
N GLN A 103 -5.05 -2.81 5.70
CA GLN A 103 -4.13 -2.32 6.72
C GLN A 103 -4.63 -1.04 7.38
N LEU A 104 -4.96 -0.03 6.56
CA LEU A 104 -5.46 1.25 7.05
C LEU A 104 -6.75 1.09 7.87
N TYR A 105 -7.68 0.27 7.39
CA TYR A 105 -8.94 -0.02 8.07
C TYR A 105 -8.70 -0.58 9.48
N ARG A 106 -7.80 -1.56 9.63
CA ARG A 106 -7.45 -2.13 10.95
C ARG A 106 -6.81 -1.09 11.85
N ASP A 107 -5.91 -0.28 11.31
CA ASP A 107 -5.20 0.73 12.06
C ASP A 107 -6.12 1.84 12.59
N ILE A 108 -7.06 2.29 11.75
CA ILE A 108 -8.05 3.32 12.10
C ILE A 108 -9.07 2.77 13.10
N THR A 109 -9.65 1.60 12.84
CA THR A 109 -10.67 1.03 13.73
C THR A 109 -10.11 0.67 15.10
N SER A 110 -8.85 0.19 15.18
CA SER A 110 -8.17 -0.06 16.45
C SER A 110 -8.00 1.22 17.28
N GLN A 111 -7.56 2.32 16.66
CA GLN A 111 -7.36 3.59 17.38
C GLN A 111 -8.70 4.28 17.71
N ALA A 112 -9.71 4.13 16.85
CA ALA A 112 -11.05 4.67 17.10
C ALA A 112 -11.70 4.04 18.34
N ALA A 113 -11.52 2.73 18.54
CA ALA A 113 -12.02 2.04 19.72
C ALA A 113 -11.44 2.59 21.03
N GLU A 114 -10.18 3.01 21.03
CA GLU A 114 -9.52 3.62 22.20
C GLU A 114 -10.02 5.05 22.47
N VAL A 115 -10.24 5.85 21.43
CA VAL A 115 -10.67 7.25 21.56
C VAL A 115 -12.15 7.35 21.96
N LEU A 116 -13.03 6.58 21.31
CA LEU A 116 -14.48 6.65 21.54
C LEU A 116 -14.91 6.05 22.89
N THR A 117 -14.07 5.22 23.51
CA THR A 117 -14.33 4.67 24.86
C THR A 117 -13.90 5.62 25.98
N ALA A 118 -12.95 6.52 25.72
CA ALA A 118 -12.47 7.52 26.68
C ALA A 118 -13.46 8.68 26.91
N GLU A 119 -14.32 8.99 25.92
CA GLU A 119 -15.33 10.06 26.03
C GLU A 119 -16.54 9.68 26.92
N GLY A 120 -16.62 8.43 27.38
CA GLY A 120 -17.69 7.93 28.25
C GLY A 120 -17.45 8.07 29.77
N ALA A 121 -16.28 8.56 30.21
CA ALA A 121 -15.94 8.64 31.63
C ALA A 121 -15.01 9.82 31.97
N SER A 122 -15.57 11.01 32.18
CA SER A 122 -15.28 11.88 33.36
C SER A 122 -15.74 13.33 33.14
N GLU A 123 -16.65 13.80 33.99
CA GLU A 123 -16.69 15.21 34.38
C GLU A 123 -15.59 15.43 35.43
N GLY A 124 -14.56 16.23 35.11
CA GLY A 124 -13.51 16.62 36.07
C GLY A 124 -12.39 17.47 35.44
N PRO A 125 -11.76 18.42 36.17
CA PRO A 125 -11.35 19.70 35.61
C PRO A 125 -9.90 19.79 35.13
N SER A 126 -9.75 20.40 33.94
CA SER A 126 -8.61 21.19 33.45
C SER A 126 -7.21 20.59 33.63
N ALA A 127 -6.82 19.73 32.71
CA ALA A 127 -5.41 19.51 32.36
C ALA A 127 -5.19 19.87 30.89
N GLN A 128 -4.36 20.91 30.70
CA GLN A 128 -3.79 21.46 29.47
C GLN A 128 -4.07 20.68 28.17
N LEU A 129 -4.92 21.26 27.33
CA LEU A 129 -5.03 20.95 25.91
C LEU A 129 -3.65 21.11 25.26
N PRO A 130 -3.11 20.12 24.52
CA PRO A 130 -2.08 20.41 23.54
C PRO A 130 -2.72 21.27 22.46
N SER A 131 -2.45 22.56 22.54
CA SER A 131 -2.81 23.60 21.59
C SER A 131 -2.10 23.35 20.26
N THR A 132 -2.70 22.50 19.43
CA THR A 132 -2.77 22.62 17.97
C THR A 132 -3.92 21.70 17.61
N GLU A 133 -4.92 22.18 16.89
CA GLU A 133 -5.97 21.32 16.32
C GLU A 133 -5.30 20.34 15.34
N SER A 134 -4.71 19.25 15.86
CA SER A 134 -4.13 18.19 15.07
C SER A 134 -5.29 17.49 14.41
N CYS A 135 -5.68 18.00 13.24
CA CYS A 135 -6.77 17.46 12.47
C CYS A 135 -6.52 15.97 12.26
N GLN A 136 -7.39 15.14 12.82
CA GLN A 136 -7.29 13.68 12.72
C GLN A 136 -7.24 13.26 11.25
N ALA A 137 -7.95 13.97 10.36
CA ALA A 137 -7.86 13.76 8.93
C ALA A 137 -6.43 13.96 8.38
N SER A 138 -5.65 14.93 8.87
CA SER A 138 -4.25 15.11 8.47
C SER A 138 -3.35 13.99 9.00
N MET A 139 -3.56 13.53 10.24
CA MET A 139 -2.82 12.39 10.80
C MET A 139 -3.06 11.11 9.99
N TRP A 140 -4.33 10.81 9.71
CA TRP A 140 -4.72 9.63 8.94
C TRP A 140 -4.28 9.72 7.49
N MET A 141 -4.34 10.90 6.87
CA MET A 141 -3.78 11.13 5.54
C MET A 141 -2.27 10.88 5.51
N GLY A 142 -1.54 11.22 6.59
CA GLY A 142 -0.12 10.87 6.74
C GLY A 142 0.12 9.37 6.77
N ARG A 143 -0.75 8.59 7.42
CA ARG A 143 -0.69 7.13 7.43
C ARG A 143 -1.03 6.53 6.06
N VAL A 144 -2.05 7.05 5.39
CA VAL A 144 -2.38 6.68 4.01
C VAL A 144 -1.19 6.93 3.09
N LYS A 145 -0.54 8.09 3.21
CA LYS A 145 0.69 8.41 2.49
C LYS A 145 1.75 7.34 2.76
N GLN A 146 2.05 7.02 4.01
CA GLN A 146 3.02 5.98 4.37
C GLN A 146 2.70 4.59 3.78
N LEU A 147 1.42 4.20 3.73
CA LEU A 147 1.00 2.91 3.18
C LEU A 147 1.11 2.86 1.65
N THR A 148 0.79 3.98 0.99
CA THR A 148 0.78 4.10 -0.47
C THR A 148 2.17 4.38 -1.04
N ASP A 149 3.04 5.03 -0.27
CA ASP A 149 4.45 5.27 -0.60
C ASP A 149 5.32 4.01 -0.41
N THR A 150 4.73 2.81 -0.24
CA THR A 150 5.49 1.55 -0.33
C THR A 150 6.05 1.29 -1.74
N GLU A 151 5.55 2.04 -2.73
CA GLU A 151 6.12 2.17 -4.07
C GLU A 151 7.07 3.37 -4.20
N GLU A 152 7.51 4.00 -3.11
CA GLU A 152 8.49 5.09 -3.13
C GLU A 152 9.90 4.54 -2.90
N CYS A 153 10.86 5.03 -3.68
CA CYS A 153 12.25 4.64 -3.57
C CYS A 153 12.82 5.10 -2.23
N CYS A 154 13.24 4.15 -1.39
CA CYS A 154 13.79 4.43 -0.07
C CYS A 154 15.14 5.20 -0.06
N ILE A 155 15.73 5.46 -1.23
CA ILE A 155 16.97 6.23 -1.37
C ILE A 155 16.67 7.72 -1.57
N CYS A 156 15.73 8.06 -2.45
CA CYS A 156 15.40 9.46 -2.75
C CYS A 156 14.12 9.96 -2.08
N MET A 157 13.25 9.06 -1.60
CA MET A 157 11.95 9.41 -1.01
C MET A 157 11.15 10.34 -1.94
N ASP A 158 11.11 9.99 -3.23
CA ASP A 158 10.44 10.79 -4.27
C ASP A 158 10.05 9.91 -5.48
N GLY A 159 11.01 9.19 -6.06
CA GLY A 159 10.78 8.38 -7.26
C GLY A 159 10.06 7.06 -6.99
N LYS A 160 9.26 6.57 -7.96
CA LYS A 160 8.62 5.25 -7.92
C LYS A 160 9.66 4.13 -7.80
N ALA A 161 9.47 3.16 -6.91
CA ALA A 161 10.33 2.00 -6.69
C ALA A 161 10.03 0.90 -7.73
N ASP A 162 10.33 1.21 -8.98
CA ASP A 162 9.98 0.43 -10.18
C ASP A 162 11.06 -0.58 -10.63
N LEU A 163 12.25 -0.53 -10.05
CA LEU A 163 13.35 -1.44 -10.35
C LEU A 163 13.56 -2.44 -9.20
N ILE A 164 13.38 -3.73 -9.50
CA ILE A 164 13.58 -4.83 -8.55
C ILE A 164 14.94 -5.48 -8.79
N LEU A 165 15.79 -5.48 -7.75
CA LEU A 165 17.06 -6.22 -7.75
C LEU A 165 16.83 -7.73 -7.53
N PRO A 166 17.79 -8.62 -7.87
CA PRO A 166 17.66 -10.08 -7.67
C PRO A 166 17.36 -10.52 -6.23
N CYS A 167 17.67 -9.66 -5.25
CA CYS A 167 17.34 -9.86 -3.83
C CYS A 167 15.91 -9.43 -3.44
N ALA A 168 15.04 -9.12 -4.42
CA ALA A 168 13.67 -8.64 -4.27
C ALA A 168 13.50 -7.28 -3.55
N HIS A 169 14.55 -6.47 -3.48
CA HIS A 169 14.45 -5.09 -3.00
C HIS A 169 14.22 -4.13 -4.17
N SER A 170 13.30 -3.19 -3.97
CA SER A 170 12.84 -2.26 -4.99
C SER A 170 13.33 -0.83 -4.76
N PHE A 171 13.69 -0.14 -5.84
CA PHE A 171 14.18 1.24 -5.84
C PHE A 171 13.79 1.91 -7.15
N CYS A 172 13.91 3.24 -7.25
CA CYS A 172 13.76 3.90 -8.56
C CYS A 172 15.01 3.68 -9.40
N GLN A 173 14.83 3.57 -10.72
CA GLN A 173 15.93 3.40 -11.68
C GLN A 173 17.07 4.42 -11.45
N LYS A 174 16.74 5.70 -11.31
CA LYS A 174 17.73 6.80 -11.13
C LYS A 174 18.67 6.57 -9.94
N CYS A 175 18.12 6.07 -8.83
CA CYS A 175 18.91 5.83 -7.62
C CYS A 175 19.82 4.62 -7.76
N ILE A 176 19.35 3.55 -8.40
CA ILE A 176 20.18 2.36 -8.62
C ILE A 176 21.22 2.58 -9.70
N ASP A 177 20.93 3.32 -10.76
CA ASP A 177 21.95 3.70 -11.76
C ASP A 177 23.10 4.46 -11.09
N LYS A 178 22.78 5.46 -10.27
CA LYS A 178 23.77 6.24 -9.52
C LYS A 178 24.56 5.39 -8.52
N TRP A 179 23.90 4.42 -7.88
CA TRP A 179 24.52 3.51 -6.92
C TRP A 179 25.45 2.50 -7.61
N SER A 180 24.99 1.91 -8.73
CA SER A 180 25.73 0.92 -9.52
C SER A 180 27.06 1.45 -10.05
N GLY A 181 27.13 2.75 -10.35
CA GLY A 181 28.39 3.42 -10.70
C GLY A 181 29.43 3.47 -9.56
N ARG A 182 29.02 3.16 -8.31
CA ARG A 182 29.88 3.15 -7.11
C ARG A 182 30.02 1.78 -6.47
N SER A 183 28.97 0.97 -6.48
CA SER A 183 28.91 -0.35 -5.82
C SER A 183 27.91 -1.26 -6.54
N GLN A 184 28.28 -2.51 -6.71
CA GLN A 184 27.45 -3.55 -7.33
C GLN A 184 26.71 -4.39 -6.27
N ASN A 185 26.23 -3.75 -5.20
CA ASN A 185 25.59 -4.42 -4.08
C ASN A 185 24.23 -3.78 -3.81
N CYS A 186 23.25 -4.56 -3.36
CA CYS A 186 21.97 -4.00 -2.91
C CYS A 186 22.19 -3.01 -1.74
N PRO A 187 21.63 -1.78 -1.80
CA PRO A 187 21.72 -0.80 -0.72
C PRO A 187 21.14 -1.28 0.62
N ILE A 188 20.19 -2.22 0.59
CA ILE A 188 19.52 -2.75 1.79
C ILE A 188 20.27 -3.97 2.33
N CYS A 189 20.40 -5.03 1.54
CA CYS A 189 20.92 -6.31 2.03
C CYS A 189 22.38 -6.59 1.66
N ARG A 190 23.02 -5.71 0.90
CA ARG A 190 24.42 -5.80 0.43
C ARG A 190 24.74 -7.02 -0.45
N LEU A 191 23.72 -7.80 -0.84
CA LEU A 191 23.88 -8.90 -1.79
C LEU A 191 24.43 -8.35 -3.10
N GLN A 192 25.43 -9.03 -3.66
CA GLN A 192 26.04 -8.63 -4.91
C GLN A 192 25.04 -8.79 -6.05
N VAL A 193 24.90 -7.73 -6.85
CA VAL A 193 24.09 -7.71 -8.06
C VAL A 193 25.02 -8.12 -9.19
N THR A 194 24.96 -9.39 -9.60
CA THR A 194 25.76 -9.89 -10.72
C THR A 194 25.21 -9.34 -12.03
N ALA A 195 26.04 -8.61 -12.77
CA ALA A 195 25.67 -8.01 -14.05
C ALA A 195 25.47 -9.10 -15.12
N ALA A 196 24.27 -9.67 -15.14
CA ALA A 196 23.74 -10.44 -16.26
C ALA A 196 22.21 -10.36 -16.21
N ASN A 197 21.63 -9.25 -16.65
CA ASN A 197 20.24 -9.20 -17.11
C ASN A 197 19.12 -9.59 -16.10
N GLU A 198 19.34 -9.48 -14.79
CA GLU A 198 18.37 -9.92 -13.75
C GLU A 198 17.68 -8.77 -12.98
N SER A 199 17.78 -7.52 -13.45
CA SER A 199 16.98 -6.43 -12.91
C SER A 199 15.67 -6.32 -13.68
N TRP A 200 14.55 -6.57 -13.01
CA TRP A 200 13.23 -6.45 -13.60
C TRP A 200 12.73 -5.03 -13.42
N VAL A 201 12.41 -4.36 -14.53
CA VAL A 201 11.61 -3.13 -14.49
C VAL A 201 10.16 -3.56 -14.41
N MET A 202 9.47 -3.16 -13.35
CA MET A 202 8.03 -3.36 -13.27
C MET A 202 7.39 -2.50 -14.36
N SER A 203 6.92 -3.14 -15.42
CA SER A 203 6.12 -2.46 -16.44
C SER A 203 4.80 -2.04 -15.80
N ASP A 204 4.30 -0.86 -16.18
CA ASP A 204 2.96 -0.45 -15.76
C ASP A 204 1.92 -1.48 -16.26
N ILE A 205 0.79 -1.55 -15.55
CA ILE A 205 -0.31 -2.42 -15.93
C ILE A 205 -0.75 -2.00 -17.34
N PRO A 206 -0.76 -2.90 -18.34
CA PRO A 206 -1.16 -2.56 -19.69
C PRO A 206 -2.62 -2.09 -19.68
N THR A 207 -2.89 -1.01 -20.40
CA THR A 207 -4.25 -0.48 -20.57
C THR A 207 -5.10 -1.43 -21.41
N GLU A 208 -6.43 -1.29 -21.35
CA GLU A 208 -7.31 -2.07 -22.24
C GLU A 208 -6.96 -1.89 -23.73
N GLU A 209 -6.47 -0.69 -24.09
CA GLU A 209 -6.00 -0.36 -25.44
C GLU A 209 -4.71 -1.12 -25.80
N ASP A 210 -3.75 -1.23 -24.88
CA ASP A 210 -2.52 -2.00 -25.07
C ASP A 210 -2.83 -3.49 -25.26
N VAL A 211 -3.77 -4.02 -24.46
CA VAL A 211 -4.22 -5.41 -24.55
C VAL A 211 -4.95 -5.66 -25.87
N ALA A 212 -5.84 -4.75 -26.28
CA ALA A 212 -6.55 -4.84 -27.55
C ALA A 212 -5.58 -4.78 -28.74
N GLY A 213 -4.61 -3.86 -28.73
CA GLY A 213 -3.58 -3.74 -29.75
C GLY A 213 -2.73 -5.01 -29.85
N TYR A 214 -2.34 -5.60 -28.72
CA TYR A 214 -1.60 -6.85 -28.70
C TYR A 214 -2.41 -8.02 -29.30
N ILE A 215 -3.70 -8.12 -28.98
CA ILE A 215 -4.60 -9.16 -29.53
C ILE A 215 -4.75 -9.00 -31.05
N LEU A 216 -4.91 -7.75 -31.54
CA LEU A 216 -5.04 -7.47 -32.98
C LEU A 216 -3.74 -7.81 -33.73
N ASN A 217 -2.58 -7.46 -33.19
CA ASN A 217 -1.30 -7.79 -33.80
C ASN A 217 -1.08 -9.31 -33.90
N LEU A 218 -1.47 -10.07 -32.88
CA LEU A 218 -1.42 -11.53 -32.92
C LEU A 218 -2.34 -12.14 -34.00
N ALA A 219 -3.51 -11.54 -34.19
CA ALA A 219 -4.46 -11.98 -35.23
C ALA A 219 -3.93 -11.68 -36.64
N ASP A 220 -3.28 -10.53 -36.83
CA ASP A 220 -2.66 -10.15 -38.10
C ASP A 220 -1.44 -11.03 -38.43
N GLU A 221 -0.60 -11.36 -37.45
CA GLU A 221 0.54 -12.28 -37.66
C GLU A 221 0.09 -13.70 -38.00
N ALA A 222 -1.02 -14.18 -37.42
CA ALA A 222 -1.61 -15.47 -37.78
C ALA A 222 -2.20 -15.50 -39.21
N GLY A 223 -2.43 -14.33 -39.81
CA GLY A 223 -3.00 -14.16 -41.15
C GLY A 223 -1.99 -14.20 -42.30
N TYR A 224 -0.67 -14.16 -42.03
CA TYR A 224 0.34 -14.24 -43.08
C TYR A 224 0.74 -15.69 -43.34
N PRO A 225 0.44 -16.27 -44.52
CA PRO A 225 0.99 -17.56 -44.89
C PRO A 225 2.51 -17.40 -45.00
N HIS A 226 3.26 -18.16 -44.18
CA HIS A 226 4.70 -18.33 -44.36
C HIS A 226 4.97 -18.67 -45.83
N ARG A 227 5.54 -17.72 -46.57
CA ARG A 227 5.98 -17.99 -47.94
C ARG A 227 7.24 -18.86 -47.85
N PRO A 228 7.29 -20.00 -48.57
CA PRO A 228 8.46 -20.89 -48.57
C PRO A 228 9.68 -20.22 -49.21
#